data_AF-A0A830ERH5-F1
#
_entry.id   AF-A0A830ERH5-F1
#
_cell.length_a   1.000
_cell.length_b   1.000
_cell.length_c   1.000
_cell.angle_alpha   90.00
_cell.angle_beta   90.00
_cell.angle_gamma   90.00
#
_symmetry.space_group_name_H-M   'P 1'
#
loop_
_entity.id
_entity.type
_entity.pdbx_description
1 polymer ?
#
loop_
_entity_poly.entity_id
_entity_poly.type
_entity_poly.pdbx_seq_one_letter_code
_entity_poly.pdbx_strand_id
1 'polypeptide(L)'
;MVWIPTDVPVNRIKPGADLAGADLAEADLEGADLSGADLSGADLTGADLSGCDLADADFDGATLENAVLREAELDGATFRDATLAGADLSGVSFSTLATLENADLGGATLETAELPYADLSDATLRGADLKRADLRSADLGRADLRDADLYDASLKETHLRSVDARGAEFVRASLQGADLVGADLTGASFRDAWLRQADLTHTELEDVNFVNATVESAVYGESLADATDFTAVDLRNALLSTYDFSGADFAGANLSGAHLYRTDFSNADLTDADLTAAEEAPGEGTTDLQEADLSGATLAGADLEDANLSEADLDGADLTGANLTGADLEDTNLSDADLTGTRLEDGS
;
A
#
# COMPACT_ATOMS: atom_id res chain seq x y z
N MET A 1 26.46 23.37 22.77
CA MET A 1 25.42 23.49 23.81
C MET A 1 25.18 24.96 24.11
N VAL A 2 24.36 25.57 23.27
CA VAL A 2 23.72 26.86 23.55
C VAL A 2 22.47 26.49 24.37
N TRP A 3 22.40 26.93 25.62
CA TRP A 3 21.19 26.74 26.43
C TRP A 3 20.30 27.96 26.22
N ILE A 4 19.08 27.76 25.71
CA ILE A 4 18.07 28.80 25.60
C ILE A 4 17.05 28.55 26.71
N PRO A 5 16.94 29.42 27.73
CA PRO A 5 15.91 29.27 28.74
C PRO A 5 14.52 29.17 28.11
N THR A 6 13.65 28.34 28.69
CA THR A 6 12.20 28.22 28.38
C THR A 6 11.46 29.58 28.37
N ASP A 7 12.08 30.60 28.96
CA ASP A 7 11.52 31.94 29.14
C ASP A 7 12.08 32.95 28.12
N VAL A 8 12.93 32.54 27.17
CA VAL A 8 13.41 33.42 26.10
C VAL A 8 12.24 33.69 25.17
N PRO A 9 11.84 34.96 24.98
CA PRO A 9 10.76 35.27 24.05
C PRO A 9 11.11 34.79 22.63
N VAL A 10 10.26 33.95 22.05
CA VAL A 10 10.28 33.47 20.65
C VAL A 10 10.70 34.54 19.63
N ASN A 11 10.24 35.77 19.85
CA ASN A 11 10.54 36.94 19.02
C ASN A 11 12.01 37.41 19.00
N ARG A 12 12.94 36.67 19.61
CA ARG A 12 14.39 36.93 19.57
C ARG A 12 15.19 35.95 18.74
N ILE A 13 14.62 34.78 18.40
CA ILE A 13 15.26 33.87 17.46
C ILE A 13 15.05 34.48 16.06
N LYS A 14 16.10 34.45 15.25
CA LYS A 14 16.09 35.04 13.92
C LYS A 14 16.19 33.92 12.90
N PRO A 15 15.69 34.14 11.67
CA PRO A 15 16.04 33.31 10.52
C PRO A 15 17.55 33.07 10.43
N GLY A 16 17.95 31.84 10.14
CA GLY A 16 19.35 31.45 10.05
C GLY A 16 20.09 31.41 11.39
N ALA A 17 19.37 31.30 12.51
CA ALA A 17 20.02 31.17 13.82
C ALA A 17 20.81 29.85 13.90
N ASP A 18 22.02 29.94 14.48
CA ASP A 18 22.82 28.78 14.86
C ASP A 18 22.34 28.28 16.23
N LEU A 19 21.60 27.17 16.21
CA LEU A 19 21.02 26.46 17.34
C LEU A 19 21.51 25.01 17.40
N ALA A 20 22.62 24.71 16.73
CA ALA A 20 23.16 23.36 16.65
C ALA A 20 23.47 22.80 18.05
N GLY A 21 22.91 21.63 18.36
CA GLY A 21 23.03 20.99 19.67
C GLY A 21 22.55 21.87 20.83
N ALA A 22 21.58 22.75 20.58
CA ALA A 22 20.90 23.50 21.62
C ALA A 22 19.98 22.58 22.44
N ASP A 23 19.78 22.96 23.69
CA ASP A 23 18.75 22.36 24.56
C ASP A 23 17.52 23.29 24.50
N LEU A 24 16.49 22.81 23.81
CA LEU A 24 15.21 23.45 23.52
C LEU A 24 14.04 22.54 23.95
N ALA A 25 14.29 21.59 24.84
CA ALA A 25 13.24 20.71 25.34
C ALA A 25 12.11 21.52 26.00
N GLU A 26 10.87 21.17 25.68
CA GLU A 26 9.64 21.86 26.11
C GLU A 26 9.59 23.36 25.77
N ALA A 27 10.42 23.83 24.84
CA ALA A 27 10.40 25.23 24.43
C ALA A 27 9.10 25.57 23.72
N ASP A 28 8.49 26.70 24.10
CA ASP A 28 7.41 27.32 23.34
C ASP A 28 8.03 28.12 22.20
N LEU A 29 7.92 27.59 20.98
CA LEU A 29 8.40 28.17 19.73
C LEU A 29 7.25 28.57 18.79
N GLU A 30 5.99 28.55 19.25
CA GLU A 30 4.79 28.71 18.42
C GLU A 30 4.87 29.93 17.49
N GLY A 31 4.69 29.70 16.19
CA GLY A 31 4.67 30.73 15.15
C GLY A 31 6.00 31.47 14.95
N ALA A 32 7.11 30.94 15.44
CA ALA A 32 8.43 31.53 15.23
C ALA A 32 8.86 31.42 13.75
N ASP A 33 9.58 32.45 13.29
CA ASP A 33 10.30 32.40 12.02
C ASP A 33 11.71 31.86 12.29
N LEU A 34 11.87 30.57 11.99
CA LEU A 34 13.06 29.76 12.15
C LEU A 34 13.62 29.33 10.79
N SER A 35 13.20 30.00 9.71
CA SER A 35 13.64 29.70 8.35
C SER A 35 15.18 29.71 8.25
N GLY A 36 15.75 28.64 7.70
CA GLY A 36 17.18 28.43 7.54
C GLY A 36 17.97 28.22 8.83
N ALA A 37 17.32 28.06 9.99
CA ALA A 37 18.01 27.83 11.26
C ALA A 37 18.75 26.48 11.25
N ASP A 38 19.93 26.46 11.86
CA ASP A 38 20.69 25.24 12.10
C ASP A 38 20.26 24.69 13.46
N LEU A 39 19.40 23.67 13.47
CA LEU A 39 18.90 22.93 14.63
C LEU A 39 19.52 21.52 14.69
N SER A 40 20.62 21.29 13.96
CA SER A 40 21.23 19.97 13.86
C SER A 40 21.64 19.44 15.24
N GLY A 41 21.23 18.22 15.55
CA GLY A 41 21.47 17.59 16.86
C GLY A 41 20.88 18.31 18.08
N ALA A 42 19.98 19.28 17.89
CA ALA A 42 19.30 19.95 19.00
C ALA A 42 18.31 19.02 19.72
N ASP A 43 18.11 19.23 21.01
CA ASP A 43 17.06 18.58 21.79
C ASP A 43 15.83 19.48 21.79
N LEU A 44 14.78 19.06 21.09
CA LEU A 44 13.47 19.69 20.94
C LEU A 44 12.37 18.80 21.53
N THR A 45 12.72 17.89 22.45
CA THR A 45 11.77 16.96 23.06
C THR A 45 10.58 17.73 23.64
N GLY A 46 9.37 17.45 23.16
CA GLY A 46 8.14 18.11 23.60
C GLY A 46 8.04 19.61 23.31
N ALA A 47 8.89 20.17 22.45
CA ALA A 47 8.81 21.57 22.05
C ALA A 47 7.55 21.84 21.21
N ASP A 48 7.00 23.05 21.32
CA ASP A 48 5.88 23.52 20.50
C ASP A 48 6.39 24.37 19.35
N LEU A 49 6.41 23.80 18.15
CA LEU A 49 6.79 24.40 16.87
C LEU A 49 5.56 24.66 15.99
N SER A 50 4.36 24.70 16.57
CA SER A 50 3.12 24.85 15.79
C SER A 50 3.13 26.14 14.97
N GLY A 51 2.80 26.04 13.68
CA GLY A 51 2.71 27.16 12.76
C GLY A 51 4.02 27.92 12.52
N CYS A 52 5.17 27.34 12.87
CA CYS A 52 6.47 27.93 12.57
C CYS A 52 6.75 27.96 11.06
N ASP A 53 7.46 29.00 10.62
CA ASP A 53 8.20 28.95 9.35
C ASP A 53 9.54 28.26 9.63
N LEU A 54 9.69 27.05 9.11
CA LEU A 54 10.85 26.18 9.23
C LEU A 54 11.47 25.89 7.87
N ALA A 55 11.17 26.71 6.85
CA ALA A 55 11.71 26.53 5.52
C ALA A 55 13.25 26.52 5.55
N ASP A 56 13.87 25.56 4.85
CA ASP A 56 15.32 25.34 4.79
C ASP A 56 16.02 25.11 6.15
N ALA A 57 15.27 24.84 7.24
CA ALA A 57 15.86 24.56 8.54
C ALA A 57 16.51 23.16 8.58
N ASP A 58 17.65 23.04 9.28
CA ASP A 58 18.39 21.79 9.42
C ASP A 58 18.10 21.14 10.77
N PHE A 59 17.38 20.02 10.79
CA PHE A 59 17.11 19.18 11.95
C PHE A 59 17.88 17.86 11.92
N ASP A 60 18.94 17.73 11.11
CA ASP A 60 19.66 16.46 10.98
C ASP A 60 20.19 16.01 12.36
N GLY A 61 19.83 14.77 12.75
CA GLY A 61 20.16 14.17 14.05
C GLY A 61 19.50 14.81 15.28
N ALA A 62 18.56 15.74 15.11
CA ALA A 62 17.84 16.36 16.22
C ALA A 62 16.86 15.39 16.92
N THR A 63 16.55 15.65 18.17
CA THR A 63 15.54 14.91 18.95
C THR A 63 14.27 15.73 19.09
N LEU A 64 13.21 15.33 18.41
CA LEU A 64 11.87 15.94 18.40
C LEU A 64 10.82 15.00 19.00
N GLU A 65 11.20 14.09 19.90
CA GLU A 65 10.24 13.17 20.53
C GLU A 65 9.06 13.93 21.15
N ASN A 66 7.84 13.58 20.77
CA ASN A 66 6.60 14.22 21.21
C ASN A 66 6.53 15.75 20.96
N ALA A 67 7.37 16.31 20.09
CA ALA A 67 7.26 17.71 19.68
C ALA A 67 5.97 17.95 18.88
N VAL A 68 5.48 19.18 18.90
CA VAL A 68 4.27 19.58 18.17
C VAL A 68 4.67 20.47 17.01
N LEU A 69 4.52 19.99 15.78
CA LEU A 69 4.86 20.70 14.54
C LEU A 69 3.62 21.01 13.69
N ARG A 70 2.43 21.07 14.30
CA ARG A 70 1.16 21.24 13.58
C ARG A 70 1.19 22.45 12.66
N GLU A 71 0.77 22.25 11.41
CA GLU A 71 0.66 23.31 10.41
C GLU A 71 1.98 24.11 10.18
N ALA A 72 3.14 23.55 10.55
CA ALA A 72 4.43 24.18 10.29
C ALA A 72 4.81 24.08 8.79
N GLU A 73 5.50 25.10 8.28
CA GLU A 73 6.01 25.14 6.91
C GLU A 73 7.42 24.54 6.88
N LEU A 74 7.58 23.38 6.25
CA LEU A 74 8.83 22.60 6.29
C LEU A 74 9.54 22.52 4.93
N ASP A 75 9.26 23.48 4.05
CA ASP A 75 9.82 23.53 2.69
C ASP A 75 11.36 23.46 2.70
N GLY A 76 11.92 22.37 2.18
CA GLY A 76 13.37 22.17 2.10
C GLY A 76 14.05 21.84 3.43
N ALA A 77 13.29 21.67 4.51
CA ALA A 77 13.83 21.26 5.81
C ALA A 77 14.40 19.83 5.76
N THR A 78 15.44 19.59 6.55
CA THR A 78 16.11 18.28 6.62
C THR A 78 15.97 17.66 8.00
N PHE A 79 15.70 16.36 8.05
CA PHE A 79 15.46 15.56 9.25
C PHE A 79 16.23 14.23 9.20
N ARG A 80 17.38 14.17 8.50
CA ARG A 80 18.13 12.92 8.37
C ARG A 80 18.55 12.42 9.74
N ASP A 81 18.33 11.14 10.01
CA ASP A 81 18.65 10.50 11.29
C ASP A 81 17.97 11.18 12.53
N ALA A 82 16.96 12.03 12.32
CA ALA A 82 16.26 12.71 13.41
C ALA A 82 15.28 11.77 14.12
N THR A 83 15.03 12.00 15.40
CA THR A 83 14.05 11.23 16.20
C THR A 83 12.77 12.05 16.37
N LEU A 84 11.70 11.67 15.67
CA LEU A 84 10.37 12.28 15.72
C LEU A 84 9.31 11.34 16.32
N ALA A 85 9.73 10.34 17.10
CA ALA A 85 8.80 9.37 17.68
C ALA A 85 7.69 10.06 18.50
N GLY A 86 6.44 9.74 18.17
CA GLY A 86 5.25 10.36 18.79
C GLY A 86 5.06 11.86 18.51
N ALA A 87 5.85 12.48 17.64
CA ALA A 87 5.67 13.88 17.27
C ALA A 87 4.36 14.09 16.51
N ASP A 88 3.82 15.30 16.60
CA ASP A 88 2.60 15.70 15.90
C ASP A 88 2.95 16.60 14.71
N LEU A 89 2.98 16.01 13.52
CA LEU A 89 3.19 16.67 12.24
C LEU A 89 1.86 16.86 11.48
N SER A 90 0.73 16.96 12.18
CA SER A 90 -0.57 17.09 11.51
C SER A 90 -0.62 18.36 10.66
N GLY A 91 -0.96 18.19 9.38
CA GLY A 91 -1.12 19.31 8.44
C GLY A 91 0.16 20.08 8.13
N VAL A 92 1.35 19.54 8.41
CA VAL A 92 2.59 20.14 7.90
C VAL A 92 2.57 20.20 6.38
N SER A 93 3.19 21.24 5.83
CA SER A 93 3.28 21.43 4.38
C SER A 93 4.70 21.29 3.88
N PHE A 94 4.87 20.46 2.84
CA PHE A 94 6.04 20.41 2.00
C PHE A 94 5.62 20.67 0.54
N SER A 95 6.03 21.81 0.01
CA SER A 95 5.93 22.18 -1.40
C SER A 95 7.18 21.78 -2.20
N THR A 96 8.26 21.43 -1.51
CA THR A 96 9.56 21.01 -2.07
C THR A 96 10.08 19.75 -1.39
N LEU A 97 11.21 19.21 -1.88
CA LEU A 97 11.82 17.99 -1.35
C LEU A 97 12.13 18.11 0.15
N ALA A 98 11.35 17.41 0.97
CA ALA A 98 11.68 17.11 2.37
C ALA A 98 12.70 15.97 2.41
N THR A 99 13.67 16.00 3.32
CA THR A 99 14.50 14.81 3.60
C THR A 99 14.24 14.29 5.00
N LEU A 100 13.65 13.11 5.10
CA LEU A 100 13.42 12.33 6.32
C LEU A 100 14.10 10.94 6.23
N GLU A 101 15.14 10.83 5.41
CA GLU A 101 15.95 9.60 5.26
C GLU A 101 16.42 9.11 6.64
N ASN A 102 16.20 7.83 6.95
CA ASN A 102 16.53 7.19 8.23
C ASN A 102 15.88 7.83 9.48
N ALA A 103 14.89 8.72 9.34
CA ALA A 103 14.23 9.34 10.50
C ALA A 103 13.36 8.33 11.26
N ASP A 104 13.26 8.48 12.58
CA ASP A 104 12.34 7.71 13.42
C ASP A 104 11.04 8.49 13.65
N LEU A 105 9.98 8.11 12.94
CA LEU A 105 8.62 8.64 13.04
C LEU A 105 7.67 7.63 13.72
N GLY A 106 8.20 6.70 14.54
CA GLY A 106 7.39 5.69 15.20
C GLY A 106 6.25 6.29 16.02
N GLY A 107 5.01 5.91 15.69
CA GLY A 107 3.80 6.44 16.34
C GLY A 107 3.54 7.93 16.15
N ALA A 108 4.25 8.61 15.24
CA ALA A 108 4.02 10.01 14.93
C ALA A 108 2.64 10.21 14.28
N THR A 109 2.07 11.41 14.44
CA THR A 109 0.83 11.80 13.76
C THR A 109 1.18 12.64 12.54
N LEU A 110 0.89 12.14 11.34
CA LEU A 110 1.06 12.82 10.05
C LEU A 110 -0.30 12.99 9.34
N GLU A 111 -1.39 13.06 10.10
CA GLU A 111 -2.73 13.23 9.56
C GLU A 111 -2.77 14.48 8.66
N THR A 112 -3.22 14.32 7.41
CA THR A 112 -3.29 15.40 6.41
C THR A 112 -1.97 16.10 6.09
N ALA A 113 -0.83 15.54 6.49
CA ALA A 113 0.47 16.08 6.11
C ALA A 113 0.64 16.06 4.58
N GLU A 114 1.16 17.15 4.03
CA GLU A 114 1.48 17.25 2.60
C GLU A 114 2.95 16.92 2.40
N LEU A 115 3.26 15.68 2.01
CA LEU A 115 4.62 15.14 1.82
C LEU A 115 4.92 14.73 0.36
N PRO A 116 4.52 15.51 -0.68
CA PRO A 116 4.80 15.12 -2.05
C PRO A 116 6.32 15.13 -2.28
N TYR A 117 6.81 14.10 -2.98
CA TYR A 117 8.24 13.94 -3.30
C TYR A 117 9.19 13.76 -2.10
N ALA A 118 8.68 13.68 -0.86
CA ALA A 118 9.51 13.52 0.32
C ALA A 118 10.39 12.26 0.22
N ASP A 119 11.63 12.37 0.67
CA ASP A 119 12.51 11.22 0.87
C ASP A 119 12.33 10.70 2.29
N LEU A 120 11.61 9.59 2.43
CA LEU A 120 11.36 8.81 3.64
C LEU A 120 12.03 7.44 3.54
N SER A 121 13.07 7.31 2.69
CA SER A 121 13.75 6.04 2.52
C SER A 121 14.43 5.60 3.82
N ASP A 122 14.33 4.31 4.13
CA ASP A 122 14.81 3.70 5.39
C ASP A 122 14.20 4.31 6.69
N ALA A 123 13.18 5.14 6.61
CA ALA A 123 12.54 5.73 7.79
C ALA A 123 11.72 4.70 8.59
N THR A 124 11.59 4.92 9.89
CA THR A 124 10.68 4.13 10.75
C THR A 124 9.36 4.87 10.91
N LEU A 125 8.27 4.31 10.39
CA LEU A 125 6.90 4.86 10.50
C LEU A 125 5.96 3.88 11.22
N ARG A 126 6.52 2.96 12.01
CA ARG A 126 5.75 1.93 12.69
C ARG A 126 4.64 2.54 13.55
N GLY A 127 3.40 2.15 13.30
CA GLY A 127 2.22 2.64 14.03
C GLY A 127 1.92 4.13 13.85
N ALA A 128 2.54 4.80 12.87
CA ALA A 128 2.27 6.20 12.57
C ALA A 128 0.86 6.38 11.99
N ASP A 129 0.25 7.54 12.27
CA ASP A 129 -1.06 7.92 11.72
C ASP A 129 -0.85 8.79 10.47
N LEU A 130 -0.93 8.19 9.28
CA LEU A 130 -0.80 8.86 7.97
C LEU A 130 -2.17 9.04 7.29
N LYS A 131 -3.28 9.06 8.06
CA LYS A 131 -4.62 9.28 7.51
C LYS A 131 -4.67 10.51 6.61
N ARG A 132 -5.16 10.32 5.38
CA ARG A 132 -5.31 11.40 4.39
C ARG A 132 -4.02 12.17 4.09
N ALA A 133 -2.84 11.63 4.42
CA ALA A 133 -1.58 12.24 4.03
C ALA A 133 -1.41 12.21 2.51
N ASP A 134 -0.75 13.22 1.97
CA ASP A 134 -0.35 13.28 0.57
C ASP A 134 1.11 12.84 0.42
N LEU A 135 1.33 11.60 -0.03
CA LEU A 135 2.64 10.97 -0.20
C LEU A 135 2.97 10.78 -1.70
N ARG A 136 2.33 11.54 -2.59
CA ARG A 136 2.49 11.36 -4.03
C ARG A 136 3.95 11.48 -4.44
N SER A 137 4.42 10.48 -5.18
CA SER A 137 5.79 10.43 -5.68
C SER A 137 6.88 10.50 -4.59
N ALA A 138 6.53 10.31 -3.32
CA ALA A 138 7.50 10.17 -2.23
C ALA A 138 8.31 8.87 -2.40
N ASP A 139 9.48 8.84 -1.77
CA ASP A 139 10.31 7.64 -1.67
C ASP A 139 10.20 7.07 -0.24
N LEU A 140 9.57 5.91 -0.09
CA LEU A 140 9.46 5.13 1.14
C LEU A 140 10.22 3.80 1.01
N GLY A 141 11.18 3.70 0.08
CA GLY A 141 11.96 2.48 -0.14
C GLY A 141 12.60 2.00 1.16
N ARG A 142 12.39 0.72 1.49
CA ARG A 142 12.88 0.06 2.73
C ARG A 142 12.38 0.66 4.05
N ALA A 143 11.38 1.54 4.03
CA ALA A 143 10.80 2.06 5.26
C ALA A 143 10.07 0.96 6.06
N ASP A 144 9.92 1.18 7.37
CA ASP A 144 9.12 0.35 8.26
C ASP A 144 7.74 1.00 8.47
N LEU A 145 6.72 0.50 7.77
CA LEU A 145 5.32 0.93 7.86
C LEU A 145 4.47 -0.02 8.72
N ARG A 146 5.05 -0.91 9.51
CA ARG A 146 4.26 -1.88 10.28
C ARG A 146 3.20 -1.21 11.12
N ASP A 147 1.99 -1.75 11.10
CA ASP A 147 0.84 -1.23 11.85
C ASP A 147 0.49 0.26 11.54
N ALA A 148 1.04 0.86 10.49
CA ALA A 148 0.76 2.26 10.13
C ALA A 148 -0.65 2.41 9.54
N ASP A 149 -1.28 3.55 9.82
CA ASP A 149 -2.62 3.87 9.31
C ASP A 149 -2.54 4.83 8.12
N LEU A 150 -2.78 4.32 6.92
CA LEU A 150 -2.78 5.07 5.66
C LEU A 150 -4.20 5.24 5.10
N TYR A 151 -5.24 5.23 5.96
CA TYR A 151 -6.61 5.35 5.51
C TYR A 151 -6.82 6.63 4.68
N ASP A 152 -7.34 6.46 3.47
CA ASP A 152 -7.64 7.54 2.50
C ASP A 152 -6.40 8.38 2.10
N ALA A 153 -5.18 7.85 2.30
CA ALA A 153 -3.94 8.50 1.91
C ALA A 153 -3.71 8.45 0.39
N SER A 154 -2.96 9.42 -0.13
CA SER A 154 -2.61 9.51 -1.55
C SER A 154 -1.17 9.06 -1.76
N LEU A 155 -0.99 7.84 -2.27
CA LEU A 155 0.30 7.21 -2.58
C LEU A 155 0.51 7.00 -4.09
N LYS A 156 -0.03 7.92 -4.91
CA LYS A 156 0.11 7.81 -6.36
C LYS A 156 1.58 7.94 -6.76
N GLU A 157 2.07 7.00 -7.57
CA GLU A 157 3.44 6.96 -8.09
C GLU A 157 4.51 6.96 -6.98
N THR A 158 4.16 6.52 -5.76
CA THR A 158 5.07 6.45 -4.60
C THR A 158 5.99 5.22 -4.73
N HIS A 159 7.26 5.37 -4.35
CA HIS A 159 8.20 4.26 -4.29
C HIS A 159 8.07 3.55 -2.93
N LEU A 160 7.61 2.30 -2.93
CA LEU A 160 7.40 1.45 -1.75
C LEU A 160 8.23 0.16 -1.84
N ARG A 161 9.31 0.16 -2.65
CA ARG A 161 10.15 -1.02 -2.85
C ARG A 161 10.69 -1.55 -1.53
N SER A 162 10.53 -2.84 -1.30
CA SER A 162 11.05 -3.54 -0.12
C SER A 162 10.61 -2.91 1.22
N VAL A 163 9.45 -2.25 1.26
CA VAL A 163 8.86 -1.73 2.49
C VAL A 163 8.38 -2.89 3.38
N ASP A 164 8.49 -2.75 4.69
CA ASP A 164 7.86 -3.65 5.67
C ASP A 164 6.55 -3.00 6.11
N ALA A 165 5.43 -3.37 5.49
CA ALA A 165 4.11 -2.79 5.77
C ALA A 165 3.15 -3.82 6.37
N ARG A 166 3.68 -4.78 7.14
CA ARG A 166 2.85 -5.80 7.80
C ARG A 166 1.81 -5.16 8.71
N GLY A 167 0.56 -5.61 8.56
CA GLY A 167 -0.58 -5.08 9.31
C GLY A 167 -0.89 -3.60 9.04
N ALA A 168 -0.30 -2.97 8.02
CA ALA A 168 -0.61 -1.59 7.67
C ALA A 168 -2.00 -1.46 7.02
N GLU A 169 -2.67 -0.34 7.26
CA GLU A 169 -4.02 -0.06 6.79
C GLU A 169 -4.01 0.91 5.59
N PHE A 170 -4.04 0.38 4.38
CA PHE A 170 -4.18 1.13 3.13
C PHE A 170 -5.65 1.31 2.68
N VAL A 171 -6.59 1.24 3.63
CA VAL A 171 -8.04 1.29 3.32
C VAL A 171 -8.39 2.58 2.59
N ARG A 172 -9.03 2.47 1.42
CA ARG A 172 -9.33 3.58 0.49
C ARG A 172 -8.12 4.39 0.01
N ALA A 173 -6.90 3.92 0.25
CA ALA A 173 -5.72 4.62 -0.21
C ALA A 173 -5.63 4.57 -1.75
N SER A 174 -5.04 5.61 -2.34
CA SER A 174 -4.78 5.68 -3.77
C SER A 174 -3.33 5.32 -4.06
N LEU A 175 -3.07 4.09 -4.47
CA LEU A 175 -1.75 3.56 -4.84
C LEU A 175 -1.55 3.47 -6.36
N GLN A 176 -2.25 4.30 -7.14
CA GLN A 176 -2.14 4.23 -8.60
C GLN A 176 -0.67 4.39 -9.05
N GLY A 177 -0.14 3.42 -9.76
CA GLY A 177 1.25 3.43 -10.26
C GLY A 177 2.31 3.33 -9.17
N ALA A 178 1.96 2.94 -7.93
CA ALA A 178 2.92 2.76 -6.86
C ALA A 178 3.81 1.53 -7.12
N ASP A 179 5.07 1.61 -6.71
CA ASP A 179 6.07 0.56 -6.90
C ASP A 179 6.26 -0.19 -5.59
N LEU A 180 5.61 -1.35 -5.43
CA LEU A 180 5.65 -2.17 -4.22
C LEU A 180 6.62 -3.35 -4.35
N VAL A 181 7.52 -3.36 -5.34
CA VAL A 181 8.35 -4.54 -5.62
C VAL A 181 9.12 -4.99 -4.38
N GLY A 182 8.96 -6.26 -3.99
CA GLY A 182 9.65 -6.84 -2.83
C GLY A 182 9.07 -6.43 -1.48
N ALA A 183 7.94 -5.75 -1.41
CA ALA A 183 7.32 -5.34 -0.15
C ALA A 183 6.77 -6.54 0.63
N ASP A 184 6.94 -6.51 1.96
CA ASP A 184 6.24 -7.41 2.87
C ASP A 184 4.93 -6.73 3.29
N LEU A 185 3.82 -7.24 2.75
CA LEU A 185 2.49 -6.73 3.00
C LEU A 185 1.69 -7.66 3.90
N THR A 186 2.31 -8.64 4.56
CA THR A 186 1.61 -9.69 5.32
C THR A 186 0.56 -9.09 6.28
N GLY A 187 -0.69 -9.51 6.14
CA GLY A 187 -1.83 -9.04 6.96
C GLY A 187 -2.22 -7.57 6.74
N ALA A 188 -1.69 -6.89 5.74
CA ALA A 188 -2.09 -5.53 5.38
C ALA A 188 -3.49 -5.49 4.76
N SER A 189 -4.12 -4.33 4.86
CA SER A 189 -5.49 -4.12 4.41
C SER A 189 -5.56 -3.06 3.32
N PHE A 190 -5.88 -3.49 2.11
CA PHE A 190 -6.12 -2.66 0.93
C PHE A 190 -7.62 -2.55 0.61
N ARG A 191 -8.50 -2.72 1.59
CA ARG A 191 -9.95 -2.66 1.37
C ARG A 191 -10.34 -1.34 0.70
N ASP A 192 -11.12 -1.43 -0.36
CA ASP A 192 -11.59 -0.27 -1.15
C ASP A 192 -10.45 0.60 -1.74
N ALA A 193 -9.20 0.10 -1.78
CA ALA A 193 -8.05 0.84 -2.28
C ALA A 193 -7.97 0.83 -3.82
N TRP A 194 -7.23 1.80 -4.38
CA TRP A 194 -7.01 1.91 -5.81
C TRP A 194 -5.56 1.59 -6.17
N LEU A 195 -5.31 0.39 -6.67
CA LEU A 195 -4.00 -0.13 -7.05
C LEU A 195 -3.81 -0.22 -8.57
N ARG A 196 -4.56 0.57 -9.36
CA ARG A 196 -4.40 0.57 -10.81
C ARG A 196 -2.93 0.86 -11.17
N GLN A 197 -2.32 0.00 -11.98
CA GLN A 197 -0.93 0.10 -12.43
C GLN A 197 0.11 -0.01 -11.30
N ALA A 198 -0.27 -0.43 -10.10
CA ALA A 198 0.69 -0.71 -9.05
C ALA A 198 1.49 -1.98 -9.39
N ASP A 199 2.77 -1.96 -9.07
CA ASP A 199 3.68 -3.09 -9.27
C ASP A 199 3.77 -3.91 -7.98
N LEU A 200 3.16 -5.10 -7.99
CA LEU A 200 3.12 -6.05 -6.87
C LEU A 200 4.09 -7.24 -7.09
N THR A 201 5.08 -7.08 -7.97
CA THR A 201 6.00 -8.18 -8.27
C THR A 201 6.87 -8.49 -7.06
N HIS A 202 7.00 -9.77 -6.69
CA HIS A 202 7.78 -10.22 -5.53
C HIS A 202 7.27 -9.69 -4.17
N THR A 203 5.99 -9.35 -4.04
CA THR A 203 5.43 -8.98 -2.73
C THR A 203 5.02 -10.20 -1.92
N GLU A 204 5.15 -10.13 -0.59
CA GLU A 204 4.54 -11.11 0.32
C GLU A 204 3.10 -10.66 0.61
N LEU A 205 2.10 -11.45 0.19
CA LEU A 205 0.67 -11.11 0.33
C LEU A 205 -0.09 -12.05 1.27
N GLU A 206 0.59 -12.85 2.10
CA GLU A 206 -0.08 -13.74 3.07
C GLU A 206 -1.08 -12.93 3.93
N ASP A 207 -2.31 -13.43 4.06
CA ASP A 207 -3.41 -12.80 4.81
C ASP A 207 -3.76 -11.35 4.39
N VAL A 208 -3.41 -10.93 3.17
CA VAL A 208 -3.74 -9.57 2.69
C VAL A 208 -5.22 -9.45 2.30
N ASN A 209 -5.81 -8.31 2.63
CA ASN A 209 -7.21 -7.99 2.34
C ASN A 209 -7.34 -6.98 1.20
N PHE A 210 -7.73 -7.43 0.01
CA PHE A 210 -8.05 -6.63 -1.17
C PHE A 210 -9.56 -6.51 -1.43
N VAL A 211 -10.42 -6.68 -0.41
CA VAL A 211 -11.88 -6.60 -0.60
C VAL A 211 -12.29 -5.28 -1.26
N ASN A 212 -13.03 -5.36 -2.37
CA ASN A 212 -13.44 -4.24 -3.22
C ASN A 212 -12.27 -3.37 -3.78
N ALA A 213 -11.03 -3.84 -3.69
CA ALA A 213 -9.91 -3.11 -4.24
C ALA A 213 -9.95 -3.13 -5.77
N THR A 214 -9.42 -2.07 -6.39
CA THR A 214 -9.18 -2.05 -7.83
C THR A 214 -7.74 -2.41 -8.11
N VAL A 215 -7.50 -3.60 -8.65
CA VAL A 215 -6.19 -4.08 -9.06
C VAL A 215 -6.25 -4.29 -10.57
N GLU A 216 -5.97 -3.23 -11.34
CA GLU A 216 -5.93 -3.29 -12.83
C GLU A 216 -4.55 -2.92 -13.39
N SER A 217 -3.98 -3.74 -14.29
CA SER A 217 -2.67 -3.49 -14.89
C SER A 217 -2.79 -2.56 -16.10
N ALA A 218 -1.72 -1.83 -16.43
CA ALA A 218 -1.53 -1.23 -17.76
C ALA A 218 -0.26 -1.72 -18.46
N VAL A 219 0.48 -2.64 -17.84
CA VAL A 219 1.72 -3.18 -18.39
C VAL A 219 1.39 -4.53 -19.02
N TYR A 220 1.14 -4.51 -20.33
CA TYR A 220 1.12 -5.73 -21.13
C TYR A 220 2.50 -6.41 -21.05
N GLY A 221 2.62 -7.48 -20.26
CA GLY A 221 3.71 -8.46 -20.40
C GLY A 221 4.74 -8.55 -19.29
N GLU A 222 4.50 -8.03 -18.08
CA GLU A 222 5.18 -8.54 -16.90
C GLU A 222 4.21 -9.44 -16.13
N SER A 223 4.50 -10.73 -16.18
CA SER A 223 3.74 -11.79 -15.52
C SER A 223 4.10 -11.82 -14.03
N LEU A 224 3.11 -12.01 -13.16
CA LEU A 224 3.33 -12.28 -11.74
C LEU A 224 3.73 -13.75 -11.46
N ALA A 225 3.93 -14.55 -12.52
CA ALA A 225 3.90 -16.01 -12.47
C ALA A 225 4.82 -16.74 -11.53
N ASP A 226 5.99 -16.18 -11.27
CA ASP A 226 7.02 -16.90 -10.54
C ASP A 226 7.38 -16.21 -9.22
N ALA A 227 6.67 -15.14 -8.84
CA ALA A 227 7.20 -14.17 -7.88
C ALA A 227 6.30 -13.84 -6.70
N THR A 228 4.97 -13.90 -6.84
CA THR A 228 4.04 -13.35 -5.84
C THR A 228 3.12 -14.44 -5.30
N ASP A 229 3.14 -14.59 -3.97
CA ASP A 229 2.33 -15.54 -3.20
C ASP A 229 0.99 -14.89 -2.84
N PHE A 230 -0.12 -15.38 -3.41
CA PHE A 230 -1.49 -14.95 -3.14
C PHE A 230 -2.26 -15.95 -2.25
N THR A 231 -1.56 -16.83 -1.53
CA THR A 231 -2.21 -17.82 -0.66
C THR A 231 -3.06 -17.14 0.41
N ALA A 232 -4.29 -17.65 0.58
CA ALA A 232 -5.28 -17.16 1.53
C ALA A 232 -5.66 -15.66 1.40
N VAL A 233 -5.29 -14.98 0.30
CA VAL A 233 -5.65 -13.58 0.08
C VAL A 233 -7.15 -13.41 -0.06
N ASP A 234 -7.70 -12.33 0.51
CA ASP A 234 -9.10 -11.96 0.37
C ASP A 234 -9.31 -10.94 -0.76
N LEU A 235 -9.75 -11.42 -1.93
CA LEU A 235 -10.01 -10.66 -3.16
C LEU A 235 -11.51 -10.49 -3.43
N ARG A 236 -12.37 -10.57 -2.40
CA ARG A 236 -13.82 -10.52 -2.63
C ARG A 236 -14.25 -9.24 -3.32
N ASN A 237 -15.00 -9.39 -4.41
CA ASN A 237 -15.44 -8.32 -5.30
C ASN A 237 -14.29 -7.43 -5.82
N ALA A 238 -13.04 -7.92 -5.81
CA ALA A 238 -11.93 -7.19 -6.38
C ALA A 238 -12.07 -7.09 -7.89
N LEU A 239 -11.63 -5.97 -8.46
CA LEU A 239 -11.53 -5.80 -9.90
C LEU A 239 -10.12 -6.25 -10.33
N LEU A 240 -9.99 -7.44 -10.91
CA LEU A 240 -8.71 -8.07 -11.28
C LEU A 240 -8.44 -8.07 -12.79
N SER A 241 -9.29 -7.38 -13.55
CA SER A 241 -9.31 -7.48 -15.01
C SER A 241 -7.95 -7.15 -15.63
N THR A 242 -7.60 -7.89 -16.69
CA THR A 242 -6.40 -7.67 -17.51
C THR A 242 -5.04 -7.89 -16.83
N TYR A 243 -5.00 -8.51 -15.65
CA TYR A 243 -3.77 -8.96 -15.02
C TYR A 243 -3.31 -10.33 -15.53
N ASP A 244 -1.99 -10.52 -15.51
CA ASP A 244 -1.32 -11.79 -15.75
C ASP A 244 -0.87 -12.38 -14.41
N PHE A 245 -1.67 -13.32 -13.92
CA PHE A 245 -1.43 -14.20 -12.76
C PHE A 245 -1.12 -15.63 -13.21
N SER A 246 -0.68 -15.85 -14.45
CA SER A 246 -0.28 -17.19 -14.90
C SER A 246 0.72 -17.77 -13.88
N GLY A 247 0.71 -19.05 -13.52
CA GLY A 247 1.70 -19.66 -12.60
C GLY A 247 1.65 -19.24 -11.11
N ALA A 248 0.90 -18.21 -10.75
CA ALA A 248 0.85 -17.70 -9.38
C ALA A 248 0.12 -18.67 -8.42
N ASP A 249 0.45 -18.57 -7.13
CA ASP A 249 -0.15 -19.39 -6.08
C ASP A 249 -1.30 -18.65 -5.39
N PHE A 250 -2.53 -19.11 -5.60
CA PHE A 250 -3.80 -18.67 -5.03
C PHE A 250 -4.43 -19.74 -4.13
N ALA A 251 -3.66 -20.71 -3.64
CA ALA A 251 -4.22 -21.78 -2.83
C ALA A 251 -5.02 -21.22 -1.63
N GLY A 252 -6.29 -21.63 -1.53
CA GLY A 252 -7.23 -21.18 -0.51
C GLY A 252 -7.63 -19.70 -0.55
N ALA A 253 -7.27 -18.95 -1.60
CA ALA A 253 -7.64 -17.55 -1.75
C ALA A 253 -9.16 -17.37 -1.91
N ASN A 254 -9.69 -16.22 -1.49
CA ASN A 254 -11.09 -15.88 -1.65
C ASN A 254 -11.30 -14.87 -2.79
N LEU A 255 -11.70 -15.35 -3.96
CA LEU A 255 -12.07 -14.57 -5.13
C LEU A 255 -13.59 -14.46 -5.31
N SER A 256 -14.41 -14.68 -4.27
CA SER A 256 -15.86 -14.68 -4.44
C SER A 256 -16.37 -13.32 -4.88
N GLY A 257 -17.17 -13.31 -5.95
CA GLY A 257 -17.64 -12.10 -6.62
C GLY A 257 -16.56 -11.28 -7.34
N ALA A 258 -15.31 -11.75 -7.44
CA ALA A 258 -14.25 -11.02 -8.12
C ALA A 258 -14.53 -10.92 -9.63
N HIS A 259 -14.09 -9.82 -10.24
CA HIS A 259 -14.24 -9.61 -11.68
C HIS A 259 -12.96 -10.05 -12.41
N LEU A 260 -13.04 -11.16 -13.14
CA LEU A 260 -11.89 -11.87 -13.73
C LEU A 260 -11.68 -11.61 -15.24
N TYR A 261 -12.45 -10.68 -15.82
CA TYR A 261 -12.43 -10.42 -17.26
C TYR A 261 -11.02 -10.19 -17.83
N ARG A 262 -10.65 -11.03 -18.82
CA ARG A 262 -9.33 -11.06 -19.48
C ARG A 262 -8.15 -11.22 -18.51
N THR A 263 -8.38 -11.86 -17.38
CA THR A 263 -7.33 -12.20 -16.44
C THR A 263 -6.73 -13.54 -16.86
N ASP A 264 -5.42 -13.64 -16.84
CA ASP A 264 -4.67 -14.86 -17.14
C ASP A 264 -4.28 -15.52 -15.82
N PHE A 265 -4.83 -16.69 -15.55
CA PHE A 265 -4.51 -17.61 -14.45
C PHE A 265 -3.92 -18.91 -14.99
N SER A 266 -3.40 -18.93 -16.22
CA SER A 266 -2.89 -20.16 -16.81
C SER A 266 -1.75 -20.74 -15.96
N ASN A 267 -1.75 -22.04 -15.68
CA ASN A 267 -0.79 -22.70 -14.78
C ASN A 267 -0.84 -22.25 -13.31
N ALA A 268 -1.80 -21.41 -12.89
CA ALA A 268 -1.91 -20.97 -11.50
C ALA A 268 -2.36 -22.11 -10.59
N ASP A 269 -1.92 -22.09 -9.34
CA ASP A 269 -2.46 -22.93 -8.28
C ASP A 269 -3.65 -22.20 -7.66
N LEU A 270 -4.86 -22.71 -7.88
CA LEU A 270 -6.13 -22.22 -7.34
C LEU A 270 -6.77 -23.30 -6.44
N THR A 271 -5.96 -24.20 -5.87
CA THR A 271 -6.45 -25.31 -5.05
C THR A 271 -7.25 -24.80 -3.86
N ASP A 272 -8.40 -25.40 -3.61
CA ASP A 272 -9.34 -25.01 -2.54
C ASP A 272 -9.78 -23.52 -2.56
N ALA A 273 -9.52 -22.77 -3.65
CA ALA A 273 -9.89 -21.36 -3.75
C ALA A 273 -11.41 -21.18 -3.84
N ASP A 274 -11.92 -20.06 -3.33
CA ASP A 274 -13.33 -19.68 -3.40
C ASP A 274 -13.55 -18.68 -4.55
N LEU A 275 -14.04 -19.17 -5.69
CA LEU A 275 -14.46 -18.38 -6.85
C LEU A 275 -16.00 -18.25 -6.92
N THR A 276 -16.72 -18.41 -5.81
CA THR A 276 -18.19 -18.34 -5.78
C THR A 276 -18.68 -17.05 -6.44
N ALA A 277 -19.54 -17.19 -7.45
CA ALA A 277 -20.10 -16.06 -8.19
C ALA A 277 -19.05 -15.08 -8.76
N ALA A 278 -17.81 -15.52 -9.02
CA ALA A 278 -16.86 -14.74 -9.79
C ALA A 278 -17.48 -14.35 -11.13
N GLU A 279 -17.29 -13.10 -11.54
CA GLU A 279 -17.97 -12.50 -12.69
C GLU A 279 -17.02 -12.35 -13.88
N GLU A 280 -17.39 -12.91 -15.01
CA GLU A 280 -16.96 -12.44 -16.32
C GLU A 280 -17.66 -11.10 -16.65
N ALA A 281 -16.90 -10.11 -17.13
CA ALA A 281 -17.50 -8.83 -17.53
C ALA A 281 -17.91 -8.92 -19.01
N PRO A 282 -19.06 -8.37 -19.42
CA PRO A 282 -19.49 -8.43 -20.82
C PRO A 282 -18.50 -7.69 -21.74
N GLY A 283 -17.84 -8.41 -22.66
CA GLY A 283 -16.81 -7.86 -23.55
C GLY A 283 -16.16 -8.88 -24.49
N GLU A 284 -15.19 -8.45 -25.30
CA GLU A 284 -14.40 -9.36 -26.16
C GLU A 284 -13.14 -9.81 -25.42
N GLY A 285 -13.05 -11.06 -25.01
CA GLY A 285 -11.87 -11.64 -24.36
C GLY A 285 -12.27 -12.39 -23.10
N THR A 286 -11.53 -13.45 -22.80
CA THR A 286 -11.93 -14.52 -21.89
C THR A 286 -10.91 -14.67 -20.79
N THR A 287 -11.35 -15.08 -19.60
CA THR A 287 -10.45 -15.53 -18.54
C THR A 287 -9.68 -16.75 -19.04
N ASP A 288 -8.35 -16.75 -18.86
CA ASP A 288 -7.50 -17.90 -19.19
C ASP A 288 -7.19 -18.68 -17.91
N LEU A 289 -7.62 -19.94 -17.88
CA LEU A 289 -7.41 -20.90 -16.79
C LEU A 289 -6.74 -22.17 -17.33
N GLN A 290 -6.07 -22.08 -18.49
CA GLN A 290 -5.39 -23.22 -19.09
C GLN A 290 -4.35 -23.81 -18.13
N GLU A 291 -4.34 -25.14 -17.98
CA GLU A 291 -3.39 -25.86 -17.11
C GLU A 291 -3.44 -25.43 -15.62
N ALA A 292 -4.44 -24.63 -15.19
CA ALA A 292 -4.58 -24.22 -13.80
C ALA A 292 -5.04 -25.39 -12.91
N ASP A 293 -4.57 -25.43 -11.66
CA ASP A 293 -5.02 -26.39 -10.65
C ASP A 293 -6.14 -25.77 -9.82
N LEU A 294 -7.40 -26.10 -10.14
CA LEU A 294 -8.59 -25.73 -9.38
C LEU A 294 -9.14 -26.90 -8.54
N SER A 295 -8.30 -27.89 -8.18
CA SER A 295 -8.77 -29.04 -7.42
C SER A 295 -9.33 -28.61 -6.05
N GLY A 296 -10.51 -29.12 -5.71
CA GLY A 296 -11.25 -28.73 -4.50
C GLY A 296 -11.84 -27.31 -4.50
N ALA A 297 -11.62 -26.50 -5.54
CA ALA A 297 -12.10 -25.12 -5.59
C ALA A 297 -13.64 -25.03 -5.58
N THR A 298 -14.17 -23.93 -5.03
CA THR A 298 -15.60 -23.62 -5.06
C THR A 298 -15.90 -22.59 -6.15
N LEU A 299 -16.57 -23.00 -7.22
CA LEU A 299 -16.98 -22.16 -8.36
C LEU A 299 -18.50 -22.02 -8.45
N ALA A 300 -19.22 -22.22 -7.35
CA ALA A 300 -20.68 -22.21 -7.33
C ALA A 300 -21.22 -20.87 -7.88
N GLY A 301 -22.02 -20.95 -8.95
CA GLY A 301 -22.61 -19.80 -9.63
C GLY A 301 -21.62 -18.86 -10.32
N ALA A 302 -20.33 -19.24 -10.46
CA ALA A 302 -19.35 -18.45 -11.20
C ALA A 302 -19.75 -18.31 -12.67
N ASP A 303 -19.47 -17.14 -13.24
CA ASP A 303 -19.62 -16.86 -14.67
C ASP A 303 -18.27 -17.01 -15.37
N LEU A 304 -18.10 -18.11 -16.10
CA LEU A 304 -16.92 -18.50 -16.85
C LEU A 304 -17.28 -18.73 -18.33
N GLU A 305 -18.24 -17.95 -18.84
CA GLU A 305 -18.62 -17.97 -20.26
C GLU A 305 -17.39 -17.72 -21.15
N ASP A 306 -17.23 -18.56 -22.18
CA ASP A 306 -16.09 -18.56 -23.11
C ASP A 306 -14.69 -18.73 -22.47
N ALA A 307 -14.58 -19.00 -21.17
CA ALA A 307 -13.29 -19.16 -20.49
C ALA A 307 -12.45 -20.31 -21.09
N ASN A 308 -11.13 -20.16 -21.10
CA ASN A 308 -10.21 -21.23 -21.49
C ASN A 308 -9.88 -22.09 -20.27
N LEU A 309 -10.41 -23.30 -20.20
CA LEU A 309 -10.16 -24.27 -19.13
C LEU A 309 -9.44 -25.53 -19.66
N SER A 310 -8.83 -25.43 -20.84
CA SER A 310 -8.12 -26.54 -21.46
C SER A 310 -7.00 -27.06 -20.54
N GLU A 311 -6.90 -28.37 -20.39
CA GLU A 311 -5.93 -29.07 -19.52
C GLU A 311 -6.00 -28.68 -18.00
N ALA A 312 -7.01 -27.91 -17.57
CA ALA A 312 -7.16 -27.54 -16.16
C ALA A 312 -7.57 -28.74 -15.28
N ASP A 313 -7.13 -28.72 -14.01
CA ASP A 313 -7.56 -29.71 -13.00
C ASP A 313 -8.70 -29.16 -12.16
N LEU A 314 -9.87 -29.79 -12.21
CA LEU A 314 -11.06 -29.45 -11.40
C LEU A 314 -11.50 -30.66 -10.57
N ASP A 315 -10.57 -31.56 -10.20
CA ASP A 315 -10.88 -32.70 -9.34
C ASP A 315 -11.58 -32.26 -8.05
N GLY A 316 -12.79 -32.79 -7.81
CA GLY A 316 -13.59 -32.48 -6.63
C GLY A 316 -14.13 -31.04 -6.53
N ALA A 317 -13.99 -30.22 -7.57
CA ALA A 317 -14.48 -28.84 -7.55
C ALA A 317 -16.02 -28.75 -7.51
N ASP A 318 -16.56 -27.71 -6.86
CA ASP A 318 -18.00 -27.41 -6.85
C ASP A 318 -18.34 -26.38 -7.94
N LEU A 319 -18.95 -26.84 -9.04
CA LEU A 319 -19.41 -25.99 -10.15
C LEU A 319 -20.93 -25.80 -10.15
N THR A 320 -21.59 -25.98 -9.00
CA THR A 320 -23.05 -25.90 -8.89
C THR A 320 -23.58 -24.58 -9.45
N GLY A 321 -24.38 -24.66 -10.51
CA GLY A 321 -24.98 -23.49 -11.15
C GLY A 321 -24.03 -22.57 -11.92
N ALA A 322 -22.76 -22.96 -12.11
CA ALA A 322 -21.79 -22.17 -12.88
C ALA A 322 -22.19 -22.04 -14.36
N ASN A 323 -21.81 -20.93 -15.01
CA ASN A 323 -21.95 -20.73 -16.45
C ASN A 323 -20.63 -21.06 -17.15
N LEU A 324 -20.61 -22.14 -17.92
CA LEU A 324 -19.50 -22.59 -18.78
C LEU A 324 -19.92 -22.59 -20.26
N THR A 325 -20.89 -21.75 -20.62
CA THR A 325 -21.34 -21.66 -22.02
C THR A 325 -20.16 -21.22 -22.88
N GLY A 326 -19.83 -21.99 -23.93
CA GLY A 326 -18.74 -21.65 -24.84
C GLY A 326 -17.32 -21.85 -24.31
N ALA A 327 -17.15 -22.25 -23.04
CA ALA A 327 -15.84 -22.51 -22.46
C ALA A 327 -15.10 -23.65 -23.17
N ASP A 328 -13.77 -23.51 -23.30
CA ASP A 328 -12.91 -24.58 -23.81
C ASP A 328 -12.57 -25.56 -22.68
N LEU A 329 -13.01 -26.81 -22.83
CA LEU A 329 -12.83 -27.88 -21.85
C LEU A 329 -12.00 -29.04 -22.42
N GLU A 330 -11.16 -28.80 -23.44
CA GLU A 330 -10.28 -29.82 -24.00
C GLU A 330 -9.34 -30.37 -22.91
N ASP A 331 -9.36 -31.69 -22.70
CA ASP A 331 -8.52 -32.40 -21.72
C ASP A 331 -8.63 -31.95 -20.24
N THR A 332 -9.67 -31.19 -19.88
CA THR A 332 -9.96 -30.79 -18.49
C THR A 332 -10.30 -31.99 -17.59
N ASN A 333 -9.70 -32.07 -16.39
CA ASN A 333 -10.04 -33.09 -15.39
C ASN A 333 -11.24 -32.68 -14.54
N LEU A 334 -12.41 -33.27 -14.79
CA LEU A 334 -13.64 -33.06 -14.02
C LEU A 334 -13.98 -34.23 -13.09
N SER A 335 -12.97 -34.99 -12.64
CA SER A 335 -13.18 -36.12 -11.75
C SER A 335 -13.82 -35.65 -10.43
N ASP A 336 -14.85 -36.35 -9.95
CA ASP A 336 -15.59 -36.03 -8.72
C ASP A 336 -16.17 -34.60 -8.59
N ALA A 337 -16.13 -33.78 -9.65
CA ALA A 337 -16.69 -32.43 -9.66
C ALA A 337 -18.23 -32.41 -9.58
N ASP A 338 -18.82 -31.47 -8.83
CA ASP A 338 -20.27 -31.26 -8.79
C ASP A 338 -20.73 -30.31 -9.90
N LEU A 339 -21.34 -30.88 -10.95
CA LEU A 339 -21.87 -30.15 -12.10
C LEU A 339 -23.38 -29.86 -11.98
N THR A 340 -23.95 -29.88 -10.78
CA THR A 340 -25.39 -29.72 -10.59
C THR A 340 -25.85 -28.34 -11.07
N GLY A 341 -26.61 -28.31 -12.16
CA GLY A 341 -27.17 -27.07 -12.70
C GLY A 341 -26.18 -26.20 -13.48
N THR A 342 -24.96 -26.68 -13.73
CA THR A 342 -23.98 -26.02 -14.60
C THR A 342 -24.52 -25.88 -16.03
N ARG A 343 -24.22 -24.76 -16.68
CA ARG A 343 -24.65 -24.47 -18.07
C ARG A 343 -23.48 -24.65 -19.02
N LEU A 344 -23.63 -25.50 -20.05
CA LEU A 344 -22.57 -25.82 -21.03
C LEU A 344 -22.89 -25.39 -22.47
N GLU A 345 -24.16 -25.14 -22.78
CA GLU A 345 -24.61 -24.73 -24.10
C GLU A 345 -25.65 -23.61 -23.96
N ASP A 346 -25.76 -22.77 -25.00
CA ASP A 346 -26.84 -21.80 -25.13
C ASP A 346 -28.18 -22.52 -24.96
N GLY A 347 -28.90 -22.22 -23.87
CA GLY A 347 -30.20 -22.80 -23.59
C GLY A 347 -31.18 -22.48 -24.74
N SER A 348 -31.49 -23.51 -25.54
CA SER A 348 -32.47 -23.43 -26.63
C SER A 348 -33.92 -23.33 -26.15
#